data_AF-A0A660N5K9-F1
#
_entry.id   AF-A0A660N5K9-F1
#
_cell.length_a   1.000
_cell.length_b   1.000
_cell.length_c   1.000
_cell.angle_alpha   90.00
_cell.angle_beta   90.00
_cell.angle_gamma   90.00
#
_symmetry.space_group_name_H-M   'P 1'
#
loop_
_entity.id
_entity.type
_entity.pdbx_description
1 polymer ?
#
loop_
_entity_poly.entity_id
_entity_poly.type
_entity_poly.pdbx_seq_one_letter_code
_entity_poly.pdbx_strand_id
1 'polypeptide(L)'
;MALGLVGRKVGMTRVFTEQGASVPVTVLEMTANRVTQVKSKETDGYAAVQVTFGEKKANHVNKAEAGHFAKAGVEAGRGLHEFVVSEEKAAELKAGDVITVSLFEAGQLVDVTGTSKGKG
;
A
#
# COMPACT_ATOMS: atom_id res chain seq x y z
N MET A 1 2.36 8.47 12.04
CA MET A 1 2.21 8.65 10.57
C MET A 1 0.84 8.10 10.18
N ALA A 2 0.25 8.61 9.10
CA ALA A 2 -1.04 8.14 8.61
C ALA A 2 -0.89 6.82 7.82
N LEU A 3 -1.97 6.06 7.70
CA LEU A 3 -2.03 4.88 6.86
C LEU A 3 -1.84 5.28 5.39
N GLY A 4 -0.94 4.60 4.68
CA GLY A 4 -0.67 4.83 3.26
C GLY A 4 -1.14 3.69 2.36
N LEU A 5 -0.92 3.85 1.06
CA LEU A 5 -1.11 2.82 0.05
C LEU A 5 0.19 2.57 -0.71
N VAL A 6 0.39 1.33 -1.14
CA VAL A 6 1.45 0.97 -2.07
C VAL A 6 0.84 0.75 -3.45
N GLY A 7 1.47 1.36 -4.45
CA GLY A 7 1.07 1.21 -5.84
C GLY A 7 2.24 1.35 -6.79
N ARG A 8 1.91 1.32 -8.07
CA ARG A 8 2.88 1.36 -9.16
C ARG A 8 2.76 2.67 -9.93
N LYS A 9 3.89 3.32 -10.18
CA LYS A 9 3.95 4.41 -11.15
C LYS A 9 3.73 3.87 -12.57
N VAL A 10 2.63 4.27 -13.19
CA VAL A 10 2.28 3.88 -14.57
C VAL A 10 2.98 4.79 -15.56
N GLY A 11 2.91 6.10 -15.33
CA GLY A 11 3.43 7.09 -16.27
C GLY A 11 3.04 8.51 -15.89
N MET A 12 3.24 9.41 -16.84
CA MET A 12 2.89 10.82 -16.71
C MET A 12 2.01 11.21 -17.88
N THR A 13 1.03 12.06 -17.63
CA THR A 13 0.14 12.64 -18.64
C THR A 13 -0.24 14.06 -18.23
N ARG A 14 -1.15 14.70 -18.96
CA ARG A 14 -1.75 15.99 -18.60
C ARG A 14 -3.26 15.88 -18.56
N VAL A 15 -3.88 16.65 -17.68
CA VAL A 15 -5.33 16.85 -17.62
C VAL A 15 -5.63 18.34 -17.78
N PHE A 16 -6.81 18.65 -18.32
CA PHE A 16 -7.27 20.02 -18.46
C PHE A 16 -8.26 20.32 -17.34
N THR A 17 -8.09 21.44 -16.65
CA THR A 17 -9.08 21.94 -15.71
C THR A 17 -10.26 22.55 -16.48
N GLU A 18 -11.38 22.77 -15.79
CA GLU A 18 -12.56 23.41 -16.38
C GLU A 18 -12.26 24.81 -16.93
N GLN A 19 -11.26 25.49 -16.37
CA GLN A 19 -10.78 26.81 -16.81
C GLN A 19 -9.79 26.72 -18.00
N GLY A 20 -9.57 25.53 -18.56
CA GLY A 20 -8.68 25.29 -19.70
C GLY A 20 -7.19 25.18 -19.37
N ALA A 21 -6.82 25.21 -18.08
CA ALA A 21 -5.41 25.08 -17.69
C ALA A 21 -4.92 23.63 -17.84
N SER A 22 -3.73 23.44 -18.42
CA SER A 22 -3.10 22.12 -18.57
C SER A 22 -2.25 21.79 -17.35
N VAL A 23 -2.63 20.77 -16.57
CA VAL A 23 -1.91 20.33 -15.37
C VAL A 23 -1.21 18.99 -15.64
N PRO A 24 0.13 18.90 -15.45
CA PRO A 24 0.84 17.63 -15.56
C PRO A 24 0.55 16.75 -14.33
N VAL A 25 0.31 15.47 -14.57
CA VAL A 25 -0.05 14.49 -13.53
C VAL A 25 0.77 13.21 -13.69
N THR A 26 1.08 12.58 -12.57
CA THR A 26 1.63 11.21 -12.53
C THR A 26 0.49 10.24 -12.24
N VAL A 27 0.31 9.24 -13.10
CA VAL A 27 -0.69 8.20 -12.91
C VAL A 27 -0.07 7.09 -12.05
N LEU A 28 -0.69 6.84 -10.90
CA LEU A 28 -0.36 5.74 -10.01
C LEU A 28 -1.48 4.69 -10.06
N GLU A 29 -1.12 3.45 -10.35
CA GLU A 29 -2.01 2.30 -10.27
C GLU A 29 -1.96 1.75 -8.85
N MET A 30 -3.10 1.84 -8.15
CA MET A 30 -3.27 1.33 -6.80
C MET A 30 -4.14 0.08 -6.85
N THR A 31 -3.50 -1.09 -6.95
CA THR A 31 -4.20 -2.37 -6.75
C THR A 31 -4.63 -2.50 -5.28
N ALA A 32 -5.61 -3.38 -5.00
CA ALA A 32 -6.07 -3.67 -3.65
C ALA A 32 -4.90 -3.96 -2.70
N ASN A 33 -4.72 -3.10 -1.69
CA ASN A 33 -3.71 -3.29 -0.65
C ASN A 33 -4.33 -4.14 0.45
N ARG A 34 -3.85 -5.36 0.63
CA ARG A 34 -4.41 -6.33 1.57
C ARG A 34 -3.58 -6.35 2.84
N VAL A 35 -4.22 -6.23 4.00
CA VAL A 35 -3.55 -6.28 5.30
C VAL A 35 -3.11 -7.71 5.58
N THR A 36 -1.81 -7.92 5.75
CA THR A 36 -1.21 -9.22 6.06
C THR A 36 -1.01 -9.42 7.56
N GLN A 37 -0.64 -8.35 8.27
CA GLN A 37 -0.41 -8.40 9.71
C GLN A 37 -0.65 -7.02 10.32
N VAL A 38 -1.28 -7.01 11.49
CA VAL A 38 -1.33 -5.84 12.37
C VAL A 38 -0.34 -6.09 13.49
N LYS A 39 0.60 -5.15 13.66
CA LYS A 39 1.65 -5.18 14.67
C LYS A 39 1.25 -4.32 15.86
N SER A 40 1.54 -4.81 17.06
CA SER A 40 1.21 -4.14 18.32
C SER A 40 2.47 -3.87 19.13
N LYS A 41 2.41 -2.93 20.08
CA LYS A 41 3.55 -2.67 20.98
C LYS A 41 3.90 -3.87 21.86
N GLU A 42 2.91 -4.66 22.27
CA GLU A 42 3.13 -5.81 23.16
C GLU A 42 3.87 -6.95 22.45
N THR A 43 3.55 -7.19 21.17
CA THR A 43 4.11 -8.30 20.40
C THR A 43 5.35 -7.90 19.60
N ASP A 44 5.38 -6.69 19.03
CA ASP A 44 6.37 -6.27 18.04
C ASP A 44 7.19 -5.05 18.51
N GLY A 45 6.85 -4.43 19.65
CA GLY A 45 7.53 -3.24 20.18
C GLY A 45 7.10 -1.90 19.56
N TYR A 46 6.24 -1.93 18.52
CA TYR A 46 5.67 -0.74 17.88
C TYR A 46 4.33 -1.06 17.20
N ALA A 47 3.53 -0.02 16.94
CA ALA A 47 2.26 -0.14 16.24
C ALA A 47 2.45 0.09 14.74
N ALA A 48 2.09 -0.89 13.91
CA ALA A 48 2.17 -0.77 12.45
C ALA A 48 1.19 -1.71 11.75
N VAL A 49 0.85 -1.36 10.51
CA VAL A 49 0.05 -2.21 9.63
C VAL A 49 0.92 -2.65 8.47
N GLN A 50 1.06 -3.96 8.31
CA GLN A 50 1.73 -4.57 7.17
C GLN A 50 0.71 -4.87 6.08
N VAL A 51 1.02 -4.46 4.86
CA VAL A 51 0.19 -4.69 3.68
C VAL A 51 0.96 -5.35 2.57
N THR A 52 0.24 -6.06 1.71
CA THR A 52 0.71 -6.56 0.43
C THR A 52 -0.09 -5.97 -0.71
N PHE A 53 0.51 -5.88 -1.90
CA PHE A 53 -0.09 -5.29 -3.09
C PHE A 53 0.15 -6.16 -4.33
N GLY A 54 -0.73 -6.03 -5.32
CA GLY A 54 -0.70 -6.80 -6.56
C GLY A 54 -0.85 -8.31 -6.33
N GLU A 55 -0.47 -9.10 -7.33
CA GLU A 55 -0.57 -10.56 -7.31
C GLU A 55 0.73 -11.23 -7.72
N LYS A 56 1.02 -12.35 -7.06
CA LYS A 56 2.17 -13.22 -7.31
C LYS A 56 1.68 -14.66 -7.44
N LYS A 57 2.01 -15.32 -8.55
CA LYS A 57 1.65 -16.72 -8.81
C LYS A 57 2.18 -17.62 -7.70
N ALA A 58 1.38 -18.60 -7.27
CA ALA A 58 1.72 -19.52 -6.18
C ALA A 58 3.11 -20.17 -6.33
N ASN A 59 3.47 -20.61 -7.55
CA ASN A 59 4.76 -21.25 -7.82
C ASN A 59 5.98 -20.31 -7.67
N HIS A 60 5.76 -18.99 -7.57
CA HIS A 60 6.83 -18.01 -7.34
C HIS A 60 6.92 -17.58 -5.87
N VAL A 61 6.00 -18.04 -5.03
CA VAL A 61 5.95 -17.72 -3.59
C VAL A 61 6.69 -18.82 -2.84
N ASN A 62 7.63 -18.43 -1.98
CA ASN A 62 8.32 -19.43 -1.17
C ASN A 62 7.40 -19.97 -0.06
N LYS A 63 7.75 -21.09 0.55
CA LYS A 63 6.87 -21.78 1.52
C LYS A 63 6.58 -20.95 2.78
N ALA A 64 7.53 -20.11 3.21
CA ALA A 64 7.36 -19.25 4.38
C ALA A 64 6.41 -18.08 4.09
N GLU A 65 6.60 -17.38 2.97
CA GLU A 65 5.69 -16.34 2.47
C GLU A 65 4.27 -16.90 2.29
N ALA A 66 4.14 -18.09 1.70
CA ALA A 66 2.84 -18.73 1.48
C ALA A 66 2.12 -18.99 2.81
N GLY A 67 2.82 -19.47 3.84
CA GLY A 67 2.26 -19.66 5.17
C GLY A 67 1.83 -18.34 5.82
N HIS A 68 2.61 -17.27 5.63
CA HIS A 68 2.28 -15.92 6.13
C HIS A 68 1.00 -15.38 5.51
N PHE A 69 0.89 -15.43 4.17
CA PHE A 69 -0.32 -14.99 3.45
C PHE A 69 -1.54 -15.85 3.78
N ALA A 70 -1.36 -17.17 3.91
CA ALA A 70 -2.44 -18.09 4.29
C ALA A 70 -2.97 -17.81 5.69
N LYS A 71 -2.09 -17.50 6.67
CA LYS A 71 -2.50 -17.12 8.02
C LYS A 71 -3.38 -15.87 8.04
N ALA A 72 -3.10 -14.92 7.15
CA ALA A 72 -3.85 -13.69 7.00
C ALA A 72 -5.11 -13.85 6.13
N GLY A 73 -5.29 -14.99 5.46
CA GLY A 73 -6.41 -15.22 4.55
C GLY A 73 -6.36 -14.38 3.27
N VAL A 74 -5.17 -13.93 2.84
CA VAL A 74 -5.02 -13.05 1.68
C VAL A 74 -4.22 -13.72 0.57
N GLU A 75 -4.42 -13.25 -0.66
CA GLU A 75 -3.61 -13.68 -1.80
C GLU A 75 -2.19 -13.10 -1.73
N ALA A 76 -1.22 -13.91 -2.16
CA ALA A 76 0.17 -13.52 -2.22
C ALA A 76 0.39 -12.34 -3.18
N GLY A 77 0.97 -11.27 -2.66
CA GLY A 77 1.32 -10.08 -3.44
C GLY A 77 2.79 -10.01 -3.83
N ARG A 78 3.18 -8.90 -4.47
CA ARG A 78 4.52 -8.67 -5.01
C ARG A 78 5.51 -8.07 -4.02
N GLY A 79 5.08 -7.82 -2.78
CA GLY A 79 5.91 -7.29 -1.71
C GLY A 79 5.13 -7.14 -0.41
N LEU A 80 5.86 -6.87 0.67
CA LEU A 80 5.32 -6.54 1.98
C LEU A 80 5.86 -5.17 2.36
N HIS A 81 4.97 -4.27 2.76
CA HIS A 81 5.32 -2.94 3.23
C HIS A 81 4.61 -2.63 4.54
N GLU A 82 5.25 -1.83 5.37
CA GLU A 82 4.73 -1.46 6.69
C GLU A 82 4.48 0.03 6.77
N PHE A 83 3.34 0.37 7.36
CA PHE A 83 2.98 1.74 7.71
C PHE A 83 2.91 1.85 9.23
N VAL A 84 3.76 2.71 9.81
CA VAL A 84 3.73 2.99 11.25
C VAL A 84 2.55 3.89 11.55
N VAL A 85 1.60 3.39 12.33
CA VAL A 85 0.34 4.06 12.65
C VAL A 85 0.15 4.18 14.16
N SER A 86 -0.85 4.95 14.60
CA SER A 86 -1.25 4.95 16.01
C SER A 86 -1.88 3.60 16.40
N GLU A 87 -1.87 3.28 17.70
CA GLU A 87 -2.48 2.05 18.22
C GLU A 87 -3.98 1.98 17.95
N GLU A 88 -4.67 3.11 18.08
CA GLU A 88 -6.10 3.24 17.74
C GLU A 88 -6.36 2.83 16.30
N LYS A 89 -5.54 3.34 15.36
CA LYS A 89 -5.71 3.04 13.94
C LYS A 89 -5.32 1.61 13.59
N ALA A 90 -4.32 1.05 14.27
CA ALA A 90 -3.97 -0.35 14.14
C ALA A 90 -5.11 -1.26 14.62
N ALA A 91 -5.79 -0.90 15.72
CA ALA A 91 -6.89 -1.68 16.28
C ALA A 91 -8.17 -1.68 15.42
N GLU A 92 -8.36 -0.67 14.58
CA GLU A 92 -9.48 -0.60 13.62
C GLU A 92 -9.33 -1.58 12.44
N LEU A 93 -8.11 -2.05 12.17
CA LEU A 93 -7.81 -2.91 11.03
C LEU A 93 -7.55 -4.34 11.49
N LYS A 94 -7.86 -5.30 10.62
CA LYS A 94 -7.56 -6.72 10.83
C LYS A 94 -6.87 -7.31 9.60
N ALA A 95 -6.13 -8.40 9.85
CA ALA A 95 -5.59 -9.21 8.75
C ALA A 95 -6.74 -9.68 7.85
N GLY A 96 -6.53 -9.58 6.53
CA GLY A 96 -7.57 -9.84 5.53
C GLY A 96 -8.26 -8.59 4.97
N ASP A 97 -8.20 -7.45 5.66
CA ASP A 97 -8.84 -6.23 5.20
C ASP A 97 -8.22 -5.70 3.91
N VAL A 98 -9.05 -5.09 3.07
CA VAL A 98 -8.64 -4.49 1.80
C VAL A 98 -8.74 -2.97 1.90
N ILE A 99 -7.61 -2.31 1.68
CA ILE A 99 -7.51 -0.85 1.66
C ILE A 99 -7.42 -0.43 0.19
N THR A 100 -8.26 0.53 -0.20
CA THR A 100 -8.34 1.05 -1.56
C THR A 100 -8.09 2.55 -1.61
N VAL A 101 -8.07 3.13 -2.82
CA VAL A 101 -7.89 4.57 -3.05
C VAL A 101 -8.94 5.46 -2.39
N SER A 102 -10.06 4.88 -1.94
CA SER A 102 -11.10 5.59 -1.17
C SER A 102 -10.59 6.16 0.16
N LEU A 103 -9.38 5.80 0.59
CA LEU A 103 -8.71 6.40 1.73
C LEU A 103 -8.34 7.88 1.51
N PHE A 104 -8.19 8.30 0.26
CA PHE A 104 -7.77 9.66 -0.10
C PHE A 104 -8.93 10.48 -0.65
N GLU A 105 -8.94 11.75 -0.30
CA GLU A 105 -9.90 12.73 -0.81
C GLU A 105 -9.27 13.61 -1.89
N ALA A 106 -10.08 14.04 -2.86
CA ALA A 106 -9.61 14.93 -3.93
C ALA A 106 -9.17 16.29 -3.34
N GLY A 107 -7.95 16.72 -3.70
CA GLY A 107 -7.36 17.96 -3.19
C GLY A 107 -6.52 17.78 -1.92
N GLN A 108 -6.54 16.61 -1.30
CA GLN A 108 -5.66 16.28 -0.18
C GLN A 108 -4.19 16.26 -0.64
N LEU A 109 -3.31 16.88 0.14
CA LEU A 109 -1.87 16.76 -0.06
C LEU A 109 -1.37 15.40 0.41
N VAL A 110 -0.51 14.77 -0.39
CA VAL A 110 0.02 13.44 -0.12
C VAL A 110 1.54 13.42 -0.25
N ASP A 111 2.17 12.66 0.63
CA ASP A 111 3.60 12.35 0.54
C ASP A 111 3.79 11.07 -0.28
N VAL A 112 4.78 11.09 -1.18
CA VAL A 112 5.09 9.94 -2.05
C VAL A 112 6.54 9.53 -1.84
N THR A 113 6.74 8.26 -1.50
CA THR A 113 8.08 7.64 -1.39
C THR A 113 8.28 6.64 -2.50
N GLY A 114 9.47 6.62 -3.11
CA GLY A 114 9.84 5.64 -4.11
C GLY A 114 11.34 5.58 -4.35
N THR A 115 11.82 4.47 -4.90
CA THR A 115 13.23 4.33 -5.28
C THR A 115 13.53 5.19 -6.51
N SER A 116 14.58 6.01 -6.43
CA SER A 116 15.02 6.86 -7.54
C SER A 116 15.63 6.03 -8.68
N LYS A 117 15.68 6.60 -9.89
CA LYS A 117 16.36 5.95 -11.02
C LYS A 117 17.87 6.04 -10.85
N GLY A 118 18.55 4.89 -10.80
CA GLY A 118 20.00 4.80 -10.85
C GLY A 118 20.55 5.34 -12.18
N LYS A 119 21.72 5.98 -12.14
CA LYS A 119 22.37 6.59 -13.32
C LYS A 119 23.61 5.82 -13.81
N GLY A 120 24.00 4.75 -13.10
CA GLY A 120 25.34 4.16 -13.19
C GLY A 120 26.07 4.38 -11.88
#